data_AF-A0A822B927-F1
#
_entry.id   AF-A0A822B927-F1
#
_cell.length_a   1.000
_cell.length_b   1.000
_cell.length_c   1.000
_cell.angle_alpha   90.00
_cell.angle_beta   90.00
_cell.angle_gamma   90.00
#
_symmetry.space_group_name_H-M   'P 1'
#
loop_
_entity.id
_entity.type
_entity.pdbx_description
1 polymer ?
#
loop_
_entity_poly.entity_id
_entity_poly.type
_entity_poly.pdbx_seq_one_letter_code
_entity_poly.pdbx_strand_id
1 'polypeptide(L)'
;SAQLIAQYRPRAVIMAVTRSLKTARHMHLHRGCCPVYIAPTRNTNYDKDGEPLFKQHHISANQALSMSEWLLDVDARVIDAIKLGKARGIVSTGDAVIVLTGWRPGYGTTNTLRIIYSD
;
A
#
# COMPACT_ATOMS: atom_id res chain seq x y z
N SER A 1 0.64 9.96 2.57
CA SER A 1 -0.76 10.03 2.09
C SER A 1 -1.76 9.83 3.23
N ALA A 2 -1.69 8.74 4.01
CA ALA A 2 -2.65 8.44 5.08
C ALA A 2 -2.92 9.58 6.08
N GLN A 3 -1.86 10.29 6.50
CA GLN A 3 -1.97 11.46 7.37
C GLN A 3 -2.88 12.57 6.80
N LEU A 4 -2.80 12.84 5.49
CA LEU A 4 -3.64 13.86 4.83
C LEU A 4 -5.10 13.43 4.83
N ILE A 5 -5.38 12.14 4.61
CA ILE A 5 -6.74 11.60 4.68
C ILE A 5 -7.30 11.77 6.10
N ALA A 6 -6.51 11.45 7.13
CA ALA A 6 -6.92 11.58 8.52
C ALA A 6 -7.27 13.02 8.94
N GLN A 7 -6.68 14.02 8.29
CA GLN A 7 -6.98 15.44 8.52
C GLN A 7 -8.45 15.76 8.19
N TYR A 8 -9.01 15.14 7.15
CA TYR A 8 -10.41 15.30 6.76
C TYR A 8 -11.38 14.48 7.63
N ARG A 9 -10.87 13.75 8.64
CA ARG A 9 -11.66 13.03 9.66
C ARG A 9 -12.79 12.16 9.05
N PRO A 10 -12.50 11.27 8.08
CA PRO A 10 -13.52 10.37 7.56
C PRO A 10 -14.12 9.52 8.69
N ARG A 11 -15.41 9.19 8.55
CA ARG A 11 -16.09 8.28 9.50
C ARG A 11 -15.61 6.84 9.36
N ALA A 12 -15.09 6.48 8.18
CA ALA A 12 -14.53 5.17 7.90
C ALA A 12 -13.10 5.00 8.46
N VAL A 13 -12.70 3.75 8.70
CA VAL A 13 -11.35 3.40 9.12
C VAL A 13 -10.38 3.53 7.95
N ILE A 14 -9.22 4.15 8.18
CA ILE A 14 -8.16 4.33 7.20
C ILE A 14 -7.14 3.20 7.38
N MET A 15 -7.17 2.20 6.50
CA MET A 15 -6.18 1.12 6.51
C MET A 15 -4.89 1.57 5.82
N ALA A 16 -3.90 1.99 6.61
CA ALA A 16 -2.64 2.54 6.11
C ALA A 16 -1.63 1.42 5.83
N VAL A 17 -1.59 0.97 4.57
CA VAL A 17 -0.70 -0.11 4.13
C VAL A 17 0.74 0.39 3.97
N THR A 18 1.69 -0.29 4.59
CA THR A 18 3.11 0.10 4.55
C THR A 18 4.05 -1.10 4.72
N ARG A 19 5.26 -0.98 4.13
CA ARG A 19 6.37 -1.92 4.32
C ARG A 19 7.35 -1.50 5.41
N SER A 20 7.23 -0.28 5.92
CA SER A 20 8.12 0.24 6.95
C SER A 20 7.47 0.10 8.32
N LEU A 21 8.10 -0.66 9.23
CA LEU A 21 7.66 -0.76 10.62
C LEU A 21 7.69 0.60 11.32
N LYS A 22 8.64 1.47 10.95
CA LYS A 22 8.72 2.83 11.48
C LYS A 22 7.46 3.61 11.10
N THR A 23 7.07 3.60 9.83
CA THR A 23 5.85 4.28 9.37
C THR A 23 4.61 3.68 10.04
N ALA A 24 4.51 2.35 10.09
CA ALA A 24 3.39 1.67 10.74
C ALA A 24 3.21 2.13 12.20
N ARG A 25 4.29 2.21 12.97
CA ARG A 25 4.24 2.71 14.35
C ARG A 25 3.77 4.16 14.43
N HIS A 26 4.32 5.05 13.58
CA HIS A 26 3.93 6.46 13.57
C HIS A 26 2.47 6.69 13.16
N MET A 27 1.89 5.83 12.32
CA MET A 27 0.50 5.99 11.87
C MET A 27 -0.53 5.93 13.02
N HIS A 28 -0.19 5.31 14.16
CA HIS A 28 -1.07 5.32 15.34
C HIS A 28 -1.30 6.72 15.92
N LEU A 29 -0.44 7.70 15.62
CA LEU A 29 -0.61 9.09 16.05
C LEU A 29 -1.74 9.81 15.30
N HIS A 30 -2.20 9.27 14.17
CA HIS A 30 -3.24 9.88 13.35
C HIS A 30 -4.60 9.20 13.57
N ARG A 31 -5.63 10.00 13.84
CA ARG A 31 -6.99 9.49 14.12
C ARG A 31 -7.54 8.71 12.93
N GLY A 32 -8.13 7.57 13.24
CA GLY A 32 -8.78 6.70 12.24
C GLY A 32 -7.79 5.88 11.40
N CYS A 33 -6.48 6.11 11.55
CA CYS A 33 -5.47 5.28 10.89
C CYS A 33 -5.25 3.97 11.63
N CYS A 34 -5.50 2.86 10.94
CA CYS A 34 -5.14 1.51 11.34
C CYS A 34 -3.97 1.05 10.46
N PRO A 35 -2.74 0.97 10.99
CA PRO A 35 -1.61 0.54 10.17
C PRO A 35 -1.70 -0.93 9.79
N VAL A 36 -1.36 -1.22 8.54
CA VAL A 36 -1.25 -2.56 7.99
C VAL A 36 0.18 -2.73 7.51
N TYR A 37 0.96 -3.49 8.29
CA TYR A 37 2.32 -3.84 7.91
C TYR A 37 2.30 -5.05 6.99
N ILE A 38 2.86 -4.89 5.78
CA ILE A 38 3.05 -5.98 4.84
C ILE A 38 4.55 -6.22 4.71
N ALA A 39 5.00 -7.43 5.04
CA ALA A 39 6.40 -7.79 4.91
C ALA A 39 6.81 -7.70 3.43
N PRO A 40 7.98 -7.10 3.12
CA PRO A 40 8.49 -7.14 1.76
C PRO A 40 8.73 -8.60 1.35
N THR A 41 8.23 -8.98 0.18
CA THR A 41 8.49 -10.31 -0.38
C THR A 41 10.00 -10.45 -0.60
N ARG A 42 10.57 -11.62 -0.24
CA ARG A 42 12.03 -11.89 -0.19
C ARG A 42 12.77 -11.84 -1.54
N ASN A 43 12.09 -11.54 -2.64
CA ASN A 43 12.64 -11.38 -3.98
C ASN A 43 13.40 -10.04 -4.13
N THR A 44 14.64 -10.06 -3.64
CA THR A 44 15.89 -9.50 -4.20
C THR A 44 15.93 -8.11 -4.87
N ASN A 45 15.02 -7.19 -4.59
CA ASN A 45 15.17 -5.77 -5.00
C ASN A 45 14.89 -4.78 -3.85
N TYR A 46 15.13 -5.17 -2.60
CA TYR A 46 14.97 -4.30 -1.43
C TYR A 46 16.19 -4.43 -0.51
N ASP A 47 16.75 -3.31 -0.08
CA ASP A 47 17.87 -3.28 0.86
C ASP A 47 17.43 -3.86 2.22
N LYS A 48 18.41 -4.27 3.04
CA LYS A 48 18.23 -4.78 4.41
C LYS A 48 17.35 -3.90 5.33
N ASP A 49 17.14 -2.64 4.97
CA ASP A 49 16.33 -1.65 5.69
C ASP A 49 14.89 -1.49 5.15
N GLY A 50 14.51 -2.26 4.12
CA GLY A 50 13.16 -2.24 3.53
C GLY A 50 12.92 -1.13 2.49
N GLU A 51 13.98 -0.43 2.09
CA GLU A 51 13.97 0.52 0.97
C GLU A 51 14.10 -0.21 -0.37
N PRO A 52 13.42 0.22 -1.44
CA PRO A 52 13.60 -0.36 -2.77
C PRO A 52 15.04 -0.14 -3.25
N LEU A 53 15.77 -1.23 -3.52
CA LEU A 53 17.02 -1.25 -4.29
C LEU A 53 16.70 -1.00 -5.77
N PHE A 54 16.15 0.17 -6.09
CA PHE A 54 16.22 0.69 -7.46
C PHE A 54 17.53 1.47 -7.60
N LYS A 55 18.66 0.82 -7.32
CA LYS A 55 19.97 1.35 -7.75
C LYS A 55 20.24 0.77 -9.13
N GLN A 56 20.20 1.67 -10.11
CA GLN A 56 20.53 1.48 -11.51
C GLN A 56 21.66 0.46 -11.70
N HIS A 57 21.31 -0.75 -12.12
CA HIS A 57 22.26 -1.64 -12.78
C HIS A 57 21.83 -1.80 -14.23
N HIS A 58 22.62 -1.19 -15.11
CA HIS A 58 22.58 -1.40 -16.55
C HIS A 58 22.67 -2.92 -16.84
N ILE A 59 21.75 -3.45 -17.65
CA ILE A 59 22.02 -4.32 -18.83
C ILE A 59 20.69 -4.60 -19.55
N SER A 60 20.64 -4.12 -20.79
CA SER A 60 19.97 -4.62 -22.00
C SER A 60 18.60 -5.34 -21.95
N ALA A 61 17.64 -4.73 -22.65
CA ALA A 61 16.61 -5.37 -23.48
C ALA A 61 15.51 -6.21 -22.80
N ASN A 62 14.73 -5.62 -21.88
CA ASN A 62 13.31 -5.97 -21.66
C ASN A 62 12.55 -4.80 -21.00
N GLN A 63 12.32 -3.74 -21.76
CA GLN A 63 11.73 -2.46 -21.30
C GLN A 63 10.22 -2.52 -20.98
N ALA A 64 9.61 -3.70 -20.91
CA ALA A 64 8.19 -3.90 -20.59
C ALA A 64 7.92 -4.42 -19.16
N LEU A 65 8.96 -4.72 -18.37
CA LEU A 65 8.83 -5.31 -17.04
C LEU A 65 8.62 -4.29 -15.88
N SER A 66 8.56 -2.98 -16.12
CA SER A 66 8.61 -2.00 -15.00
C SER A 66 7.26 -1.47 -14.48
N MET A 67 6.14 -1.68 -15.19
CA MET A 67 4.82 -1.17 -14.79
C MET A 67 3.87 -2.28 -14.35
N SER A 68 3.87 -3.42 -15.06
CA SER A 68 3.04 -4.58 -14.72
C SER A 68 3.38 -5.15 -13.35
N GLU A 69 4.66 -5.31 -13.03
CA GLU A 69 5.12 -5.80 -11.73
C GLU A 69 4.72 -4.86 -10.58
N TRP A 70 4.79 -3.54 -10.81
CA TRP A 70 4.35 -2.56 -9.83
C TRP A 70 2.84 -2.63 -9.57
N LEU A 71 2.04 -2.73 -10.62
CA LEU A 71 0.59 -2.85 -10.50
C LEU A 71 0.19 -4.14 -9.77
N LEU A 72 0.81 -5.26 -10.13
CA LEU A 72 0.63 -6.55 -9.43
C LEU A 72 0.97 -6.43 -7.95
N ASP A 73 2.08 -5.76 -7.62
CA ASP A 73 2.49 -5.54 -6.24
C ASP A 73 1.55 -4.62 -5.45
N VAL A 74 1.01 -3.58 -6.10
CA VAL A 74 -0.01 -2.71 -5.50
C VAL A 74 -1.29 -3.50 -5.22
N ASP A 75 -1.76 -4.28 -6.19
CA ASP A 75 -2.99 -5.05 -6.06
C ASP A 75 -2.84 -6.17 -5.01
N ALA A 76 -1.69 -6.85 -4.94
CA ALA A 76 -1.39 -7.81 -3.88
C ALA A 76 -1.49 -7.16 -2.49
N ARG A 77 -0.93 -5.96 -2.31
CA ARG A 77 -1.00 -5.21 -1.05
C ARG A 77 -2.44 -4.81 -0.69
N VAL A 78 -3.24 -4.44 -1.68
CA VAL A 78 -4.66 -4.11 -1.48
C VAL A 78 -5.42 -5.35 -1.03
N ILE A 79 -5.22 -6.49 -1.68
CA ILE A 79 -5.86 -7.76 -1.34
C ILE A 79 -5.51 -8.18 0.10
N ASP A 80 -4.23 -8.12 0.49
CA ASP A 80 -3.80 -8.47 1.84
C ASP A 80 -4.38 -7.53 2.90
N ALA A 81 -4.49 -6.24 2.59
CA ALA A 81 -5.15 -5.29 3.46
C ALA A 81 -6.64 -5.61 3.64
N ILE A 82 -7.37 -5.95 2.57
CA ILE A 82 -8.78 -6.35 2.65
C ILE A 82 -8.93 -7.62 3.49
N LYS A 83 -8.09 -8.64 3.26
CA LYS A 83 -8.10 -9.89 4.06
C LYS A 83 -7.92 -9.60 5.55
N LEU A 84 -6.95 -8.74 5.90
CA LEU A 84 -6.74 -8.34 7.29
C LEU A 84 -7.92 -7.52 7.83
N GLY A 85 -8.52 -6.67 6.98
CA GLY A 85 -9.72 -5.89 7.31
C GLY A 85 -10.90 -6.78 7.64
N LYS A 86 -11.12 -7.84 6.84
CA LYS A 86 -12.13 -8.88 7.09
C LYS A 86 -11.85 -9.64 8.38
N ALA A 87 -10.61 -10.09 8.58
CA ALA A 87 -10.21 -10.79 9.81
C ALA A 87 -10.38 -9.93 11.08
N ARG A 88 -10.26 -8.61 10.96
CA ARG A 88 -10.47 -7.64 12.06
C ARG A 88 -11.93 -7.16 12.19
N GLY A 89 -12.85 -7.62 11.32
CA GLY A 89 -14.24 -7.16 11.29
C GLY A 89 -14.41 -5.69 10.87
N ILE A 90 -13.42 -5.11 10.19
CA ILE A 90 -13.48 -3.72 9.66
C ILE A 90 -14.27 -3.69 8.34
N VAL A 91 -14.17 -4.76 7.54
CA VAL A 91 -14.77 -4.89 6.21
C VAL A 91 -15.52 -6.21 6.15
N SER A 92 -16.73 -6.22 5.60
CA SER A 92 -17.52 -7.43 5.31
C SER A 92 -17.63 -7.66 3.81
N THR A 93 -17.86 -8.91 3.39
CA THR A 93 -18.15 -9.22 1.98
C THR A 93 -19.33 -8.38 1.47
N GLY A 94 -19.15 -7.76 0.30
CA GLY A 94 -20.08 -6.81 -0.32
C GLY A 94 -19.80 -5.34 0.00
N ASP A 95 -18.98 -5.03 1.01
CA ASP A 95 -18.67 -3.64 1.36
C ASP A 95 -17.81 -2.94 0.29
N ALA A 96 -18.10 -1.66 0.06
CA ALA A 96 -17.30 -0.80 -0.78
C ALA A 96 -16.04 -0.31 -0.04
N VAL A 97 -14.88 -0.49 -0.67
CA VAL A 97 -13.56 -0.07 -0.18
C VAL A 97 -12.97 0.96 -1.13
N ILE A 98 -12.50 2.08 -0.56
CA ILE A 98 -11.80 3.13 -1.31
C ILE A 98 -10.30 2.88 -1.24
N VAL A 99 -9.67 2.71 -2.40
CA VAL A 99 -8.23 2.44 -2.55
C VAL A 99 -7.54 3.69 -3.09
N LEU A 100 -6.49 4.12 -2.41
CA LEU A 100 -5.66 5.27 -2.80
C LEU A 100 -4.24 4.82 -3.10
N THR A 101 -3.81 5.01 -4.34
CA THR A 101 -2.50 4.55 -4.84
C THR A 101 -1.84 5.62 -5.73
N GLY A 102 -0.58 5.40 -6.09
CA GLY A 102 0.13 6.22 -7.07
C GLY A 102 0.33 5.46 -8.38
N TRP A 103 0.30 6.18 -9.51
CA TRP A 103 0.49 5.61 -10.84
C TRP A 103 1.90 5.07 -11.11
N ARG A 104 2.89 5.45 -10.29
CA ARG A 104 4.29 5.00 -10.39
C ARG A 104 4.88 4.76 -8.99
N PRO A 105 5.91 3.91 -8.87
CA PRO A 105 6.65 3.76 -7.62
C PRO A 105 7.30 5.07 -7.16
N GLY A 106 7.42 5.23 -5.85
CA GLY A 106 8.06 6.39 -5.23
C GLY A 106 7.21 7.07 -4.16
N TYR A 107 7.85 7.97 -3.41
CA TYR A 107 7.20 8.76 -2.37
C TYR A 107 6.38 9.91 -2.98
N GLY A 108 5.24 10.23 -2.36
CA GLY A 108 4.43 11.40 -2.73
C GLY A 108 3.68 11.29 -4.07
N THR A 109 3.63 10.12 -4.70
CA THR A 109 2.99 9.92 -6.02
C THR A 109 1.51 9.55 -5.95
N THR A 110 0.88 9.59 -4.78
CA THR A 110 -0.53 9.20 -4.59
C THR A 110 -1.45 10.15 -5.38
N ASN A 111 -2.05 9.65 -6.47
CA ASN A 111 -2.91 10.42 -7.36
C ASN A 111 -4.08 9.61 -7.94
N THR A 112 -4.21 8.33 -7.58
CA THR A 112 -5.24 7.45 -8.12
C THR A 112 -6.16 7.01 -6.99
N LEU A 113 -7.47 7.19 -7.20
CA LEU A 113 -8.54 6.70 -6.34
C LEU A 113 -9.33 5.64 -7.10
N ARG A 114 -9.56 4.49 -6.47
CA ARG A 114 -10.43 3.41 -6.98
C ARG A 114 -11.46 3.05 -5.92
N ILE A 115 -12.67 2.70 -6.35
CA ILE A 115 -13.68 2.08 -5.48
C ILE A 115 -13.76 0.62 -5.92
N ILE A 116 -13.57 -0.29 -4.97
CA ILE A 116 -13.66 -1.74 -5.19
C ILE A 116 -14.65 -2.32 -4.19
N TYR A 117 -15.32 -3.41 -4.57
CA TYR A 117 -16.16 -4.17 -3.65
C TYR A 117 -15.35 -5.33 -3.11
N SER A 118 -15.51 -5.63 -1.82
CA SER A 118 -14.80 -6.75 -1.22
C SER A 118 -15.60 -8.05 -1.43
N ASP A 119 -15.02 -9.00 -2.17
CA ASP A 119 -15.59 -10.33 -2.38
C ASP A 119 -15.22 -11.27 -1.25
#